data_AF-A0A835SA70-F1
#
_entry.id   AF-A0A835SA70-F1
#
_cell.length_a   1.000
_cell.length_b   1.000
_cell.length_c   1.000
_cell.angle_alpha   90.00
_cell.angle_beta   90.00
_cell.angle_gamma   90.00
#
_symmetry.space_group_name_H-M   'P 1'
#
loop_
_entity.id
_entity.type
_entity.pdbx_description
1 polymer ?
#
loop_
_entity_poly.entity_id
_entity_poly.type
_entity_poly.pdbx_seq_one_letter_code
_entity_poly.pdbx_strand_id
1 'polypeptide(L)'
;MPAPAKPPDGVELKVPADDIRFSGVKLRFLLGLLEAIEPHPVLHRTTGDLVSHLVRPLTAEPRCRLLDLVPHEHRGQPHHYVCHAWSCSARELLQTLKREMTPPAPPKPPPFALSKPAPGRGPKTAAAAGDSAADDAAALAAMLGSPDAVWAHYDMLNQKYQEELSKALDQVVWIDFVCHNQNQHAAAKKDYGRVAKTVVGCGSTVLLLDPQLTPLSRTWCLFEVMHCLRCKRHLKVFRVDAAAREAEANAVGFPGLGGGGGGGGGRAGGGGGPKGGGGGGGGGNGGGGPDDKEWEKAVESVNVEASRASSEQDRVGILQEILNTVGLAYVNDTIRNALRLSNADRARQLALRREQLRTTMDLLAPDPREIGTEEYEDNLAKCKEHLQEVLEQFYPEDIMRCIIPKDYVSDSARVWDFLGIFAEILERELFREDAKALRAMAWLLFKRHSKRYIEVLYCKELENWLADSLEHDRKFRRVQAKLKHDAMKKWS
;
A
#
# COMPACT_ATOMS: atom_id res chain seq x y z
N MET A 1 -2.52 -24.59 20.36
CA MET A 1 -1.87 -25.22 19.19
C MET A 1 -0.83 -26.20 19.70
N PRO A 2 -0.76 -27.44 19.16
CA PRO A 2 0.38 -28.30 19.44
C PRO A 2 1.67 -27.57 19.06
N ALA A 3 2.75 -27.76 19.84
CA ALA A 3 4.04 -27.18 19.50
C ALA A 3 4.44 -27.63 18.08
N PRO A 4 4.92 -26.74 17.21
CA PRO A 4 5.40 -27.14 15.90
C PRO A 4 6.47 -28.22 16.08
N ALA A 5 6.38 -29.29 15.28
CA ALA A 5 7.37 -30.35 15.30
C ALA A 5 8.76 -29.72 15.11
N LYS A 6 9.70 -30.06 16.00
CA LYS A 6 11.09 -29.64 15.83
C LYS A 6 11.58 -30.12 14.46
N PRO A 7 12.27 -29.27 13.68
CA PRO A 7 12.90 -29.73 12.45
C PRO A 7 13.86 -30.89 12.78
N PRO A 8 14.02 -31.89 11.89
CA PRO A 8 14.94 -32.99 12.11
C PRO A 8 16.35 -32.46 12.38
N ASP A 9 17.04 -33.04 13.37
CA ASP A 9 18.41 -32.67 13.69
C ASP A 9 19.29 -32.76 12.43
N GLY A 10 19.97 -31.66 12.09
CA GLY A 10 20.89 -31.57 10.93
C GLY A 10 20.30 -31.00 9.64
N VAL A 11 19.00 -30.66 9.58
CA VAL A 11 18.45 -29.92 8.43
C VAL A 11 18.72 -28.43 8.59
N GLU A 12 19.86 -27.98 8.08
CA GLU A 12 20.16 -26.57 7.94
C GLU A 12 19.26 -25.98 6.84
N LEU A 13 18.22 -25.22 7.23
CA LEU A 13 17.36 -24.48 6.31
C LEU A 13 18.17 -23.39 5.59
N LYS A 14 18.96 -23.78 4.58
CA LYS A 14 19.74 -22.87 3.71
C LYS A 14 18.85 -22.24 2.63
N VAL A 15 17.74 -21.62 3.02
CA VAL A 15 17.16 -20.60 2.13
C VAL A 15 18.05 -19.38 2.32
N PRO A 16 18.78 -18.90 1.28
CA PRO A 16 19.58 -17.70 1.43
C PRO A 16 18.69 -16.59 1.96
N ALA A 17 19.11 -15.93 3.04
CA ALA A 17 18.33 -14.88 3.69
C ALA A 17 17.88 -13.80 2.68
N ASP A 18 18.63 -13.64 1.59
CA ASP A 18 18.42 -12.61 0.58
C ASP A 18 17.62 -13.04 -0.65
N ASP A 19 17.14 -14.30 -0.73
CA ASP A 19 16.36 -14.74 -1.88
C ASP A 19 14.90 -14.28 -1.77
N ILE A 20 14.60 -13.19 -2.47
CA ILE A 20 13.25 -12.61 -2.59
C ILE A 20 12.23 -13.61 -3.16
N ARG A 21 12.66 -14.65 -3.88
CA ARG A 21 11.76 -15.66 -4.47
C ARG A 21 11.05 -16.52 -3.43
N PHE A 22 11.49 -16.48 -2.17
CA PHE A 22 10.88 -17.22 -1.07
C PHE A 22 10.57 -16.33 0.13
N SER A 23 10.41 -15.02 -0.11
CA SER A 23 10.21 -14.05 0.96
C SER A 23 8.74 -13.75 1.27
N GLY A 24 7.78 -14.37 0.57
CA GLY A 24 6.35 -14.19 0.78
C GLY A 24 5.61 -15.44 1.24
N VAL A 25 4.39 -15.24 1.70
CA VAL A 25 3.46 -16.28 2.20
C VAL A 25 2.17 -16.28 1.38
N LYS A 26 1.62 -17.46 1.07
CA LYS A 26 0.32 -17.58 0.39
C LYS A 26 -0.81 -17.01 1.24
N LEU A 27 -1.76 -16.33 0.60
CA LEU A 27 -2.95 -15.77 1.24
C LEU A 27 -3.73 -16.86 2.01
N ARG A 28 -3.84 -18.07 1.45
CA ARG A 28 -4.44 -19.24 2.11
C ARG A 28 -3.90 -19.48 3.52
N PHE A 29 -2.58 -19.39 3.70
CA PHE A 29 -1.96 -19.60 5.02
C PHE A 29 -2.32 -18.47 5.99
N LEU A 30 -2.34 -17.22 5.53
CA LEU A 30 -2.74 -16.08 6.36
C LEU A 30 -4.20 -16.19 6.82
N LEU A 31 -5.08 -16.65 5.95
CA LEU A 31 -6.50 -16.85 6.30
C LEU A 31 -6.68 -18.05 7.24
N GLY A 32 -5.96 -19.15 7.01
CA GLY A 32 -5.94 -20.28 7.95
C GLY A 32 -5.37 -19.88 9.31
N LEU A 33 -4.36 -18.99 9.35
CA LEU A 33 -3.87 -18.40 10.59
C LEU A 33 -4.98 -17.58 11.25
N LEU A 34 -5.62 -16.65 10.53
CA LEU A 34 -6.74 -15.85 11.05
C LEU A 34 -7.81 -16.73 11.71
N GLU A 35 -8.25 -17.80 11.04
CA GLU A 35 -9.24 -18.75 11.57
C GLU A 35 -8.73 -19.48 12.82
N ALA A 36 -7.48 -19.95 12.81
CA ALA A 36 -6.89 -20.67 13.94
C ALA A 36 -6.69 -19.79 15.19
N ILE A 37 -6.43 -18.50 15.00
CA ILE A 37 -6.25 -17.54 16.10
C ILE A 37 -7.48 -16.68 16.36
N GLU A 38 -8.60 -16.89 15.65
CA GLU A 38 -9.87 -16.16 15.83
C GLU A 38 -10.33 -16.08 17.29
N PRO A 39 -10.28 -17.17 18.08
CA PRO A 39 -10.68 -17.13 19.49
C PRO A 39 -9.70 -16.35 20.38
N HIS A 40 -8.51 -16.00 19.88
CA HIS A 40 -7.46 -15.38 20.68
C HIS A 40 -7.69 -13.86 20.78
N PRO A 41 -7.77 -13.28 22.00
CA PRO A 41 -8.08 -11.85 22.20
C PRO A 41 -7.12 -10.88 21.51
N VAL A 42 -5.88 -11.32 21.21
CA VAL A 42 -4.87 -10.48 20.53
C VAL A 42 -5.31 -10.03 19.13
N LEU A 43 -6.14 -10.79 18.43
CA LEU A 43 -6.57 -10.45 17.07
C LEU A 43 -7.44 -9.20 17.01
N HIS A 44 -8.18 -8.93 18.09
CA HIS A 44 -9.03 -7.76 18.22
C HIS A 44 -8.24 -6.49 18.58
N ARG A 45 -6.92 -6.64 18.77
CA ARG A 45 -6.00 -5.54 19.06
C ARG A 45 -5.21 -5.17 17.81
N THR A 46 -4.13 -4.42 18.00
CA THR A 46 -3.31 -3.93 16.91
C THR A 46 -2.42 -5.02 16.31
N THR A 47 -1.92 -4.80 15.10
CA THR A 47 -0.90 -5.68 14.51
C THR A 47 0.38 -5.68 15.36
N GLY A 48 0.72 -4.57 16.01
CA GLY A 48 1.80 -4.51 17.00
C GLY A 48 1.59 -5.43 18.20
N ASP A 49 0.35 -5.58 18.67
CA ASP A 49 -0.01 -6.52 19.73
C ASP A 49 0.08 -7.97 19.24
N LEU A 50 -0.39 -8.26 18.02
CA LEU A 50 -0.19 -9.56 17.38
C LEU A 50 1.30 -9.93 17.33
N VAL A 51 2.14 -8.99 16.93
CA VAL A 51 3.60 -9.21 16.90
C VAL A 51 4.14 -9.49 18.29
N SER A 52 3.78 -8.68 19.26
CA SER A 52 4.36 -8.74 20.61
C SER A 52 3.92 -9.96 21.40
N HIS A 53 2.65 -10.35 21.27
CA HIS A 53 2.06 -11.42 22.09
C HIS A 53 1.96 -12.77 21.39
N LEU A 54 2.09 -12.84 20.07
CA LEU A 54 2.03 -14.09 19.33
C LEU A 54 3.30 -14.32 18.51
N VAL A 55 3.64 -13.42 17.59
CA VAL A 55 4.71 -13.65 16.63
C VAL A 55 6.07 -13.79 17.31
N ARG A 56 6.43 -12.83 18.18
CA ARG A 56 7.72 -12.85 18.90
C ARG A 56 7.86 -14.08 19.78
N PRO A 57 6.91 -14.44 20.68
CA PRO A 57 7.00 -15.66 21.45
C PRO A 57 7.19 -16.93 20.60
N LEU A 58 6.44 -17.07 19.50
CA LEU A 58 6.55 -18.22 18.60
C LEU A 58 7.91 -18.32 17.91
N THR A 59 8.56 -17.18 17.67
CA THR A 59 9.81 -17.10 16.89
C THR A 59 11.05 -16.86 17.75
N ALA A 60 10.90 -16.66 19.06
CA ALA A 60 11.98 -16.33 19.98
C ALA A 60 12.97 -17.48 20.17
N GLU A 61 12.48 -18.69 20.45
CA GLU A 61 13.31 -19.89 20.60
C GLU A 61 14.09 -20.22 19.30
N PRO A 62 13.45 -20.30 18.12
CA PRO A 62 14.18 -20.56 16.86
C PRO A 62 14.94 -19.34 16.32
N ARG A 63 14.76 -18.14 16.90
CA ARG A 63 15.36 -16.86 16.47
C ARG A 63 15.15 -16.53 14.99
N CYS A 64 14.02 -16.95 14.43
CA CYS A 64 13.72 -16.85 13.00
C CYS A 64 12.58 -15.86 12.71
N ARG A 65 12.18 -15.75 11.45
CA ARG A 65 10.94 -15.07 11.04
C ARG A 65 9.77 -16.01 11.25
N LEU A 66 8.56 -15.48 11.33
CA LEU A 66 7.37 -16.33 11.29
C LEU A 66 7.29 -17.09 9.95
N LEU A 67 7.72 -16.47 8.85
CA LEU A 67 7.87 -17.11 7.54
C LEU A 67 8.69 -18.41 7.58
N ASP A 68 9.71 -18.48 8.44
CA ASP A 68 10.57 -19.66 8.55
C ASP A 68 9.88 -20.85 9.24
N LEU A 69 8.73 -20.60 9.91
CA LEU A 69 7.85 -21.62 10.49
C LEU A 69 6.67 -22.01 9.56
N VAL A 70 6.42 -21.25 8.49
CA VAL A 70 5.35 -21.53 7.53
C VAL A 70 5.69 -22.77 6.70
N PRO A 71 4.80 -23.75 6.44
CA PRO A 71 5.14 -24.87 5.56
C PRO A 71 5.61 -24.41 4.17
N HIS A 72 6.58 -25.11 3.55
CA HIS A 72 7.22 -24.67 2.31
C HIS A 72 6.25 -24.48 1.14
N GLU A 73 5.18 -25.28 1.08
CA GLU A 73 4.10 -25.23 0.10
C GLU A 73 3.26 -23.95 0.18
N HIS A 74 3.39 -23.21 1.29
CA HIS A 74 2.76 -21.92 1.53
C HIS A 74 3.72 -20.74 1.40
N ARG A 75 4.98 -20.97 0.99
CA ARG A 75 5.95 -19.90 0.72
C ARG A 75 6.10 -19.68 -0.78
N GLY A 76 6.57 -18.51 -1.18
CA GLY A 76 6.88 -18.25 -2.59
C GLY A 76 7.33 -16.83 -2.87
N GLN A 77 7.40 -16.49 -4.16
CA GLN A 77 7.75 -15.16 -4.62
C GLN A 77 6.52 -14.26 -4.44
N PRO A 78 6.63 -13.14 -3.71
CA PRO A 78 5.48 -12.30 -3.43
C PRO A 78 4.96 -11.61 -4.70
N HIS A 79 3.65 -11.76 -4.96
CA HIS A 79 2.92 -11.01 -5.97
C HIS A 79 2.54 -9.60 -5.47
N HIS A 80 2.27 -9.48 -4.16
CA HIS A 80 1.81 -8.26 -3.51
C HIS A 80 2.70 -7.91 -2.32
N TYR A 81 3.08 -6.64 -2.19
CA TYR A 81 3.65 -6.07 -0.96
C TYR A 81 2.51 -5.46 -0.13
N VAL A 82 2.37 -5.83 1.13
CA VAL A 82 1.31 -5.31 2.01
C VAL A 82 1.84 -4.17 2.88
N CYS A 83 1.43 -2.95 2.56
CA CYS A 83 1.72 -1.72 3.29
C CYS A 83 0.55 -1.38 4.24
N HIS A 84 0.82 -1.32 5.55
CA HIS A 84 -0.19 -1.05 6.57
C HIS A 84 0.45 -0.42 7.82
N ALA A 85 -0.36 0.20 8.68
CA ALA A 85 0.13 0.68 9.98
C ALA A 85 0.01 -0.42 11.05
N TRP A 86 1.05 -0.59 11.88
CA TRP A 86 1.01 -1.56 12.98
C TRP A 86 -0.06 -1.29 14.04
N SER A 87 -0.54 -0.04 14.13
CA SER A 87 -1.64 0.35 14.98
C SER A 87 -3.01 -0.10 14.46
N CYS A 88 -3.11 -0.55 13.21
CA CYS A 88 -4.35 -1.10 12.65
C CYS A 88 -4.68 -2.44 13.30
N SER A 89 -5.98 -2.76 13.40
CA SER A 89 -6.47 -4.05 13.90
C SER A 89 -5.97 -5.20 13.04
N ALA A 90 -5.38 -6.22 13.67
CA ALA A 90 -4.87 -7.40 12.96
C ALA A 90 -6.00 -8.19 12.28
N ARG A 91 -7.14 -8.37 12.97
CA ARG A 91 -8.34 -9.00 12.42
C ARG A 91 -8.84 -8.25 11.19
N GLU A 92 -9.01 -6.93 11.31
CA GLU A 92 -9.54 -6.13 10.21
C GLU A 92 -8.61 -6.14 8.99
N LEU A 93 -7.29 -6.07 9.22
CA LEU A 93 -6.31 -6.20 8.15
C LEU A 93 -6.49 -7.51 7.37
N LEU A 94 -6.55 -8.65 8.07
CA LEU A 94 -6.66 -9.96 7.43
C LEU A 94 -8.03 -10.18 6.80
N GLN A 95 -9.11 -9.66 7.39
CA GLN A 95 -10.45 -9.67 6.82
C GLN A 95 -10.55 -8.80 5.56
N THR A 96 -9.94 -7.61 5.54
CA THR A 96 -9.85 -6.77 4.35
C THR A 96 -9.05 -7.47 3.25
N LEU A 97 -7.91 -8.10 3.56
CA LEU A 97 -7.19 -8.91 2.56
C LEU A 97 -8.06 -10.05 2.03
N LYS A 98 -8.79 -10.77 2.90
CA LYS A 98 -9.74 -11.82 2.48
C LYS A 98 -10.77 -11.25 1.50
N ARG A 99 -11.44 -10.17 1.87
CA ARG A 99 -12.53 -9.58 1.09
C ARG A 99 -12.06 -9.04 -0.26
N GLU A 100 -10.96 -8.29 -0.28
CA GLU A 100 -10.51 -7.55 -1.47
C GLU A 100 -9.64 -8.40 -2.40
N MET A 101 -9.06 -9.50 -1.91
CA MET A 101 -8.18 -10.36 -2.71
C MET A 101 -8.84 -11.68 -3.13
N THR A 102 -10.04 -12.00 -2.63
CA THR A 102 -10.81 -13.17 -3.08
C THR A 102 -11.96 -12.72 -3.98
N PRO A 103 -12.37 -13.54 -4.97
CA PRO A 103 -13.56 -13.23 -5.75
C PRO A 103 -14.79 -13.16 -4.83
N PRO A 104 -15.78 -12.31 -5.15
CA PRO A 104 -17.03 -12.30 -4.42
C PRO A 104 -17.71 -13.67 -4.53
N ALA A 105 -18.36 -14.12 -3.45
CA ALA A 105 -19.13 -15.34 -3.48
C ALA A 105 -20.20 -15.27 -4.59
N PRO A 106 -20.47 -16.38 -5.30
CA PRO A 106 -21.55 -16.40 -6.27
C PRO A 106 -22.87 -16.11 -5.54
N PRO A 107 -23.88 -15.56 -6.24
CA PRO A 107 -25.20 -15.35 -5.66
C PRO A 107 -25.70 -16.66 -5.02
N LYS A 108 -26.46 -16.56 -3.92
CA LYS A 108 -27.11 -17.74 -3.33
C LYS A 108 -28.09 -18.33 -4.35
N PRO A 109 -28.23 -19.66 -4.44
CA PRO A 109 -29.23 -20.24 -5.32
C PRO A 109 -30.63 -19.82 -4.84
N PRO A 110 -31.59 -19.59 -5.74
CA PRO A 110 -32.92 -19.14 -5.36
C PRO A 110 -33.60 -20.15 -4.40
N PRO A 111 -34.28 -19.67 -3.34
CA PRO A 111 -34.79 -20.52 -2.25
C PRO A 111 -35.82 -21.58 -2.67
N PHE A 112 -36.49 -21.41 -3.81
CA PHE A 112 -37.51 -22.33 -4.32
C PHE A 112 -36.97 -23.65 -4.88
N ALA A 113 -35.64 -23.80 -5.01
CA ALA A 113 -35.04 -25.00 -5.59
C ALA A 113 -34.73 -26.12 -4.56
N LEU A 114 -35.13 -25.97 -3.30
CA LEU A 114 -34.73 -26.88 -2.21
C LEU A 114 -35.48 -28.22 -2.10
N SER A 115 -36.36 -28.52 -3.04
CA SER A 115 -36.71 -29.93 -3.26
C SER A 115 -36.42 -30.28 -4.71
N LYS A 116 -35.19 -30.76 -4.96
CA LYS A 116 -35.00 -31.79 -5.99
C LYS A 116 -36.13 -32.79 -5.74
N PRO A 117 -37.13 -32.93 -6.63
CA PRO A 117 -38.31 -33.73 -6.32
C PRO A 117 -37.80 -35.12 -5.96
N ALA A 118 -37.92 -35.49 -4.69
CA ALA A 118 -37.61 -36.85 -4.28
C ALA A 118 -38.49 -37.73 -5.16
N PRO A 119 -37.92 -38.70 -5.91
CA PRO A 119 -38.69 -39.49 -6.85
C PRO A 119 -39.86 -40.15 -6.09
N GLY A 120 -41.08 -39.67 -6.32
CA GLY A 120 -42.31 -40.22 -5.73
C GLY A 120 -43.16 -39.30 -4.82
N ARG A 121 -42.81 -38.03 -4.56
CA ARG A 121 -43.75 -37.12 -3.84
C ARG A 121 -44.53 -36.24 -4.81
N GLY A 122 -45.83 -36.48 -4.90
CA GLY A 122 -46.77 -35.65 -5.67
C GLY A 122 -46.88 -34.21 -5.17
N PRO A 123 -47.35 -33.29 -6.02
CA PRO A 123 -47.31 -31.85 -5.77
C PRO A 123 -48.19 -31.46 -4.58
N LYS A 124 -47.58 -30.88 -3.54
CA LYS A 124 -48.31 -30.14 -2.49
C LYS A 124 -48.35 -28.66 -2.88
N THR A 125 -49.55 -28.11 -2.92
CA THR A 125 -49.82 -26.68 -3.13
C THR A 125 -49.24 -25.86 -1.98
N ALA A 126 -48.16 -25.10 -2.26
CA ALA A 126 -47.59 -24.14 -1.32
C ALA A 126 -48.31 -22.79 -1.44
N ALA A 127 -48.69 -22.23 -0.29
CA ALA A 127 -49.36 -20.94 -0.18
C ALA A 127 -48.39 -19.78 -0.43
N ALA A 128 -48.89 -18.74 -1.10
CA ALA A 128 -48.15 -17.58 -1.58
C ALA A 128 -47.59 -16.71 -0.44
N ALA A 129 -46.26 -16.64 -0.35
CA ALA A 129 -45.55 -15.53 0.29
C ALA A 129 -45.00 -14.63 -0.81
N GLY A 130 -45.30 -13.33 -0.75
CA GLY A 130 -44.81 -12.35 -1.73
C GLY A 130 -43.34 -12.05 -1.49
N ASP A 131 -42.50 -12.27 -2.51
CA ASP A 131 -41.07 -12.00 -2.46
C ASP A 131 -40.55 -11.70 -3.87
N SER A 132 -39.91 -10.54 -4.04
CA SER A 132 -39.28 -10.11 -5.30
C SER A 132 -38.20 -11.07 -5.81
N ALA A 133 -37.63 -11.91 -4.94
CA ALA A 133 -36.69 -12.95 -5.32
C ALA A 133 -37.33 -14.08 -6.16
N ALA A 134 -38.66 -14.26 -6.08
CA ALA A 134 -39.38 -15.21 -6.91
C ALA A 134 -39.45 -14.75 -8.38
N ASP A 135 -39.53 -13.44 -8.61
CA ASP A 135 -39.64 -12.87 -9.95
C ASP A 135 -38.33 -12.99 -10.73
N ASP A 136 -37.18 -12.74 -10.09
CA ASP A 136 -35.85 -12.90 -10.71
C ASP A 136 -35.57 -14.37 -11.09
N ALA A 137 -35.96 -15.31 -10.23
CA ALA A 137 -35.80 -16.73 -10.49
C ALA A 137 -36.73 -17.24 -11.61
N ALA A 138 -37.97 -16.72 -11.67
CA ALA A 138 -38.90 -17.03 -12.74
C ALA A 138 -38.42 -16.47 -14.09
N ALA A 139 -37.84 -15.26 -14.09
CA ALA A 139 -37.22 -14.68 -15.27
C ALA A 139 -36.01 -15.50 -15.74
N LEU A 140 -35.15 -15.93 -14.82
CA LEU A 140 -33.98 -16.76 -15.16
C LEU A 140 -34.40 -18.16 -15.65
N ALA A 141 -35.41 -18.78 -15.04
CA ALA A 141 -35.95 -20.06 -15.48
C ALA A 141 -36.65 -19.96 -16.84
N ALA A 142 -37.35 -18.86 -17.11
CA ALA A 142 -37.93 -18.58 -18.42
C ALA A 142 -36.84 -18.37 -19.49
N MET A 143 -35.71 -17.74 -19.13
CA MET A 143 -34.55 -17.59 -20.02
C MET A 143 -33.84 -18.91 -20.30
N LEU A 144 -33.64 -19.75 -19.28
CA LEU A 144 -32.83 -20.97 -19.38
C LEU A 144 -33.65 -22.22 -19.78
N GLY A 145 -34.98 -22.11 -19.87
CA GLY A 145 -35.86 -23.11 -20.46
C GLY A 145 -36.19 -24.32 -19.58
N SER A 146 -35.47 -24.55 -18.47
CA SER A 146 -35.83 -25.57 -17.47
C SER A 146 -35.17 -25.33 -16.09
N PRO A 147 -35.73 -25.88 -15.00
CA PRO A 147 -35.07 -25.90 -13.69
C PRO A 147 -33.69 -26.60 -13.70
N ASP A 148 -33.52 -27.64 -14.52
CA ASP A 148 -32.24 -28.34 -14.65
C ASP A 148 -31.18 -27.44 -15.30
N ALA A 149 -31.57 -26.60 -16.27
CA ALA A 149 -30.67 -25.61 -16.87
C ALA A 149 -30.25 -24.52 -15.88
N VAL A 150 -31.13 -24.11 -14.96
CA VAL A 150 -30.79 -23.19 -13.86
C VAL A 150 -29.75 -23.82 -12.94
N TRP A 151 -29.90 -25.10 -12.58
CA TRP A 151 -28.92 -25.82 -11.76
C TRP A 151 -27.58 -26.01 -12.48
N ALA A 152 -27.60 -26.39 -13.75
CA ALA A 152 -26.38 -26.52 -14.54
C ALA A 152 -25.63 -25.17 -14.64
N HIS A 153 -26.36 -24.07 -14.78
CA HIS A 153 -25.77 -22.73 -14.76
C HIS A 153 -25.17 -22.39 -13.39
N TYR A 154 -25.86 -22.72 -12.30
CA TYR A 154 -25.35 -22.52 -10.94
C TYR A 154 -24.09 -23.34 -10.66
N ASP A 155 -24.07 -24.61 -11.06
CA ASP A 155 -22.93 -25.49 -10.90
C ASP A 155 -21.71 -24.98 -11.68
N MET A 156 -21.93 -24.49 -12.91
CA MET A 156 -20.89 -23.84 -13.72
C MET A 156 -20.35 -22.58 -13.05
N LEU A 157 -21.22 -21.69 -12.52
CA LEU A 157 -20.81 -20.49 -11.80
C LEU A 157 -20.02 -20.84 -10.52
N ASN A 158 -20.49 -21.82 -9.77
CA ASN A 158 -19.80 -22.28 -8.56
C ASN A 158 -18.45 -22.92 -8.90
N GLN A 159 -18.34 -23.72 -9.96
CA GLN A 159 -17.06 -24.27 -10.42
C GLN A 159 -16.08 -23.15 -10.78
N LYS A 160 -16.50 -22.18 -11.60
CA LYS A 160 -15.68 -21.01 -11.97
C LYS A 160 -15.24 -20.23 -10.73
N TYR A 161 -16.14 -20.01 -9.78
CA TYR A 161 -15.82 -19.36 -8.51
C TYR A 161 -14.77 -20.14 -7.71
N GLN A 162 -14.90 -21.46 -7.59
CA GLN A 162 -13.91 -22.28 -6.87
C GLN A 162 -12.53 -22.22 -7.52
N GLU A 163 -12.47 -22.20 -8.86
CA GLU A 163 -11.21 -22.05 -9.61
C GLU A 163 -10.57 -20.67 -9.36
N GLU A 164 -11.35 -19.59 -9.44
CA GLU A 164 -10.90 -18.22 -9.17
C GLU A 164 -10.49 -18.03 -7.71
N LEU A 165 -11.25 -18.60 -6.77
CA LEU A 165 -10.96 -18.57 -5.35
C LEU A 165 -9.66 -19.32 -5.06
N SER A 166 -9.45 -20.50 -5.64
CA SER A 166 -8.19 -21.23 -5.46
C SER A 166 -7.00 -20.41 -5.98
N LYS A 167 -7.11 -19.80 -7.16
CA LYS A 167 -6.08 -18.91 -7.71
C LYS A 167 -5.80 -17.71 -6.81
N ALA A 168 -6.85 -17.08 -6.28
CA ALA A 168 -6.74 -15.98 -5.33
C ALA A 168 -6.04 -16.40 -4.03
N LEU A 169 -6.41 -17.55 -3.46
CA LEU A 169 -5.82 -18.09 -2.23
C LEU A 169 -4.35 -18.51 -2.41
N ASP A 170 -3.94 -18.86 -3.63
CA ASP A 170 -2.55 -19.14 -3.98
C ASP A 170 -1.72 -17.89 -4.29
N GLN A 171 -2.31 -16.69 -4.25
CA GLN A 171 -1.53 -15.46 -4.31
C GLN A 171 -0.59 -15.36 -3.12
N VAL A 172 0.68 -15.09 -3.38
CA VAL A 172 1.72 -14.88 -2.37
C VAL A 172 1.79 -13.39 -2.04
N VAL A 173 1.79 -13.07 -0.76
CA VAL A 173 1.93 -11.71 -0.24
C VAL A 173 3.18 -11.59 0.62
N TRP A 174 3.82 -10.43 0.58
CA TRP A 174 4.84 -10.04 1.53
C TRP A 174 4.20 -9.13 2.58
N ILE A 175 4.26 -9.53 3.84
CA ILE A 175 3.74 -8.74 4.97
C ILE A 175 4.76 -8.76 6.11
N ASP A 176 5.06 -7.60 6.67
CA ASP A 176 6.24 -7.38 7.51
C ASP A 176 6.27 -8.27 8.76
N PHE A 177 5.17 -8.44 9.49
CA PHE A 177 5.13 -9.25 10.71
C PHE A 177 5.38 -10.73 10.44
N VAL A 178 5.16 -11.20 9.20
CA VAL A 178 5.49 -12.57 8.80
C VAL A 178 6.91 -12.66 8.26
N CYS A 179 7.29 -11.72 7.40
CA CYS A 179 8.44 -11.84 6.51
C CYS A 179 9.71 -11.17 7.06
N HIS A 180 9.58 -10.36 8.11
CA HIS A 180 10.70 -9.72 8.81
C HIS A 180 10.96 -10.39 10.17
N ASN A 181 12.22 -10.42 10.63
CA ASN A 181 12.58 -11.09 11.88
C ASN A 181 12.26 -10.18 13.07
N GLN A 182 11.16 -10.47 13.75
CA GLN A 182 10.63 -9.64 14.82
C GLN A 182 11.44 -9.65 16.13
N ASN A 183 12.48 -10.49 16.22
CA ASN A 183 13.34 -10.62 17.40
C ASN A 183 14.67 -9.86 17.26
N GLN A 184 15.01 -9.34 16.08
CA GLN A 184 16.30 -8.67 15.83
C GLN A 184 16.18 -7.15 15.96
N HIS A 185 16.13 -6.64 17.20
CA HIS A 185 16.04 -5.20 17.46
C HIS A 185 17.31 -4.40 17.07
N ALA A 186 18.46 -5.06 16.90
CA ALA A 186 19.76 -4.38 16.72
C ALA A 186 20.29 -4.31 15.27
N ALA A 187 19.71 -5.05 14.31
CA ALA A 187 20.15 -5.04 12.91
C ALA A 187 19.43 -4.01 12.02
N ALA A 188 18.46 -3.27 12.59
CA ALA A 188 17.52 -2.42 11.87
C ALA A 188 18.15 -1.33 10.98
N LYS A 189 19.39 -0.90 11.26
CA LYS A 189 20.08 0.11 10.43
C LYS A 189 20.38 -0.37 8.99
N LYS A 190 20.25 -1.67 8.67
CA LYS A 190 20.59 -2.22 7.34
C LYS A 190 19.41 -2.61 6.45
N ASP A 191 18.15 -2.52 6.90
CA ASP A 191 17.05 -3.20 6.18
C ASP A 191 16.27 -2.32 5.17
N TYR A 192 16.56 -1.02 5.06
CA TYR A 192 15.96 -0.14 4.04
C TYR A 192 16.19 -0.66 2.62
N GLY A 193 17.43 -1.10 2.33
CA GLY A 193 17.79 -1.62 1.02
C GLY A 193 17.03 -2.90 0.69
N ARG A 194 16.76 -3.74 1.70
CA ARG A 194 15.99 -4.98 1.53
C ARG A 194 14.53 -4.68 1.27
N VAL A 195 13.93 -3.78 2.03
CA VAL A 195 12.52 -3.38 1.86
C VAL A 195 12.30 -2.76 0.49
N ALA A 196 13.17 -1.84 0.06
CA ALA A 196 13.11 -1.28 -1.28
C ALA A 196 13.22 -2.36 -2.37
N LYS A 197 14.16 -3.31 -2.23
CA LYS A 197 14.28 -4.46 -3.16
C LYS A 197 13.01 -5.33 -3.14
N THR A 198 12.42 -5.56 -1.97
CA THR A 198 11.17 -6.31 -1.83
C THR A 198 10.02 -5.64 -2.54
N VAL A 199 9.77 -4.35 -2.27
CA VAL A 199 8.71 -3.56 -2.94
C VAL A 199 8.92 -3.57 -4.45
N VAL A 200 10.16 -3.45 -4.92
CA VAL A 200 10.50 -3.52 -6.35
C VAL A 200 10.26 -4.91 -6.95
N GLY A 201 10.54 -5.97 -6.20
CA GLY A 201 10.39 -7.35 -6.64
C GLY A 201 8.94 -7.84 -6.65
N CYS A 202 8.07 -7.24 -5.85
CA CYS A 202 6.63 -7.47 -5.91
C CYS A 202 6.02 -6.90 -7.21
N GLY A 203 4.98 -7.55 -7.71
CA GLY A 203 4.23 -7.06 -8.88
C GLY A 203 3.39 -5.82 -8.58
N SER A 204 2.92 -5.70 -7.34
CA SER A 204 2.12 -4.56 -6.86
C SER A 204 2.26 -4.35 -5.36
N THR A 205 1.85 -3.18 -4.88
CA THR A 205 1.71 -2.84 -3.46
C THR A 205 0.25 -2.68 -3.12
N VAL A 206 -0.19 -3.29 -2.02
CA VAL A 206 -1.51 -3.13 -1.41
C VAL A 206 -1.36 -2.21 -0.21
N LEU A 207 -1.96 -1.02 -0.27
CA LEU A 207 -2.04 -0.06 0.82
C LEU A 207 -3.38 -0.22 1.53
N LEU A 208 -3.36 -0.67 2.79
CA LEU A 208 -4.58 -0.77 3.61
C LEU A 208 -4.78 0.51 4.40
N LEU A 209 -5.82 1.28 4.10
CA LEU A 209 -6.20 2.50 4.80
C LEU A 209 -7.26 2.22 5.86
N ASP A 210 -6.94 2.50 7.12
CA ASP A 210 -7.93 2.58 8.18
C ASP A 210 -8.76 3.89 8.07
N PRO A 211 -9.89 4.02 8.80
CA PRO A 211 -10.72 5.23 8.75
C PRO A 211 -9.97 6.51 9.16
N GLN A 212 -8.87 6.38 9.90
CA GLN A 212 -8.01 7.50 10.33
C GLN A 212 -6.88 7.80 9.34
N LEU A 213 -6.74 7.02 8.26
CA LEU A 213 -5.64 7.08 7.30
C LEU A 213 -4.26 6.96 7.97
N THR A 214 -4.16 6.23 9.08
CA THR A 214 -2.92 6.09 9.85
C THR A 214 -1.71 5.65 9.01
N PRO A 215 -1.83 4.78 7.99
CA PRO A 215 -0.71 4.49 7.11
C PRO A 215 -0.14 5.74 6.42
N LEU A 216 -0.97 6.72 6.05
CA LEU A 216 -0.50 7.94 5.39
C LEU A 216 0.21 8.91 6.35
N SER A 217 0.06 8.75 7.66
CA SER A 217 0.82 9.50 8.67
C SER A 217 2.11 8.83 9.10
N ARG A 218 2.39 7.61 8.60
CA ARG A 218 3.60 6.86 8.94
C ARG A 218 4.67 6.97 7.87
N THR A 219 5.83 7.51 8.24
CA THR A 219 7.01 7.64 7.36
C THR A 219 7.38 6.34 6.66
N TRP A 220 7.26 5.20 7.34
CA TRP A 220 7.58 3.90 6.78
C TRP A 220 6.62 3.48 5.66
N CYS A 221 5.32 3.62 5.86
CA CYS A 221 4.31 3.34 4.85
C CYS A 221 4.45 4.30 3.65
N LEU A 222 4.72 5.59 3.90
CA LEU A 222 4.98 6.57 2.84
C LEU A 222 6.22 6.20 2.01
N PHE A 223 7.27 5.70 2.65
CA PHE A 223 8.46 5.20 1.98
C PHE A 223 8.13 4.02 1.06
N GLU A 224 7.34 3.05 1.52
CA GLU A 224 6.90 1.89 0.74
C GLU A 224 6.05 2.29 -0.48
N VAL A 225 5.08 3.18 -0.27
CA VAL A 225 4.23 3.74 -1.33
C VAL A 225 5.07 4.52 -2.35
N MET A 226 5.97 5.37 -1.90
CA MET A 226 6.88 6.13 -2.77
C MET A 226 7.73 5.19 -3.62
N HIS A 227 8.30 4.13 -3.03
CA HIS A 227 9.08 3.15 -3.77
C HIS A 227 8.26 2.40 -4.82
N CYS A 228 7.03 2.01 -4.49
CA CYS A 228 6.08 1.43 -5.44
C CYS A 228 5.87 2.37 -6.64
N LEU A 229 5.54 3.63 -6.38
CA LEU A 229 5.26 4.64 -7.41
C LEU A 229 6.50 4.99 -8.25
N ARG A 230 7.68 5.11 -7.63
CA ARG A 230 8.94 5.40 -8.31
C ARG A 230 9.32 4.29 -9.29
N CYS A 231 8.98 3.05 -8.93
CA CYS A 231 9.28 1.87 -9.74
C CYS A 231 8.15 1.51 -10.71
N LYS A 232 7.14 2.38 -10.85
CA LYS A 232 5.97 2.20 -11.73
C LYS A 232 5.26 0.86 -11.50
N ARG A 233 5.17 0.44 -10.24
CA ARG A 233 4.37 -0.72 -9.83
C ARG A 233 2.93 -0.31 -9.59
N HIS A 234 2.02 -1.28 -9.67
CA HIS A 234 0.61 -1.05 -9.37
C HIS A 234 0.43 -0.82 -7.86
N LEU A 235 -0.26 0.26 -7.50
CA LEU A 235 -0.69 0.52 -6.14
C LEU A 235 -2.19 0.23 -6.03
N LYS A 236 -2.56 -0.77 -5.23
CA LYS A 236 -3.95 -1.08 -4.87
C LYS A 236 -4.23 -0.43 -3.52
N VAL A 237 -5.37 0.22 -3.38
CA VAL A 237 -5.78 0.84 -2.12
C VAL A 237 -7.01 0.11 -1.60
N PHE A 238 -6.90 -0.49 -0.43
CA PHE A 238 -8.01 -1.16 0.24
C PHE A 238 -8.41 -0.36 1.46
N ARG A 239 -9.71 -0.12 1.62
CA ARG A 239 -10.25 0.58 2.79
C ARG A 239 -10.68 -0.44 3.83
N VAL A 240 -10.29 -0.21 5.07
CA VAL A 240 -10.78 -0.97 6.21
C VAL A 240 -12.12 -0.36 6.62
N ASP A 241 -13.22 -1.03 6.31
CA ASP A 241 -14.55 -0.52 6.57
C ASP A 241 -14.89 -0.59 8.05
N ALA A 242 -15.07 0.57 8.69
CA ALA A 242 -15.64 0.67 10.03
C ALA A 242 -17.07 0.08 10.08
N ALA A 243 -17.82 0.20 8.98
CA ALA A 243 -19.21 -0.28 8.88
C ALA A 243 -19.33 -1.80 9.07
N ALA A 244 -18.29 -2.57 8.75
CA ALA A 244 -18.27 -4.01 9.04
C ALA A 244 -18.29 -4.29 10.55
N ARG A 245 -17.66 -3.43 11.38
CA ARG A 245 -17.72 -3.55 12.85
C ARG A 245 -19.15 -3.35 13.36
N GLU A 246 -19.89 -2.40 12.81
CA GLU A 246 -21.27 -2.13 13.22
C GLU A 246 -22.22 -3.25 12.78
N ALA A 247 -22.08 -3.74 11.54
CA ALA A 247 -22.89 -4.84 11.04
C ALA A 247 -22.64 -6.14 11.84
N GLU A 248 -21.39 -6.44 12.17
CA GLU A 248 -21.03 -7.64 12.96
C GLU A 248 -21.45 -7.49 14.43
N ALA A 249 -21.26 -6.31 15.05
CA ALA A 249 -21.75 -6.03 16.41
C ALA A 249 -23.28 -6.13 16.51
N ASN A 250 -24.01 -5.69 15.47
CA ASN A 250 -25.47 -5.79 15.41
C ASN A 250 -25.93 -7.23 15.12
N ALA A 251 -25.17 -8.02 14.36
CA ALA A 251 -25.49 -9.42 14.05
C ALA A 251 -25.28 -10.37 15.24
N VAL A 252 -24.39 -10.03 16.18
CA VAL A 252 -24.16 -10.79 17.43
C VAL A 252 -25.15 -10.39 18.54
N GLY A 253 -26.17 -9.59 18.22
CA GLY A 253 -27.32 -9.35 19.09
C GLY A 253 -27.94 -10.68 19.52
N PHE A 254 -27.66 -11.07 20.78
CA PHE A 254 -28.12 -12.31 21.40
C PHE A 254 -29.60 -12.55 21.11
N PRO A 255 -29.97 -13.63 20.38
CA PRO A 255 -31.37 -14.00 20.27
C PRO A 255 -31.89 -14.27 21.69
N GLY A 256 -32.95 -13.54 22.05
CA GLY A 256 -33.37 -13.35 23.41
C GLY A 256 -33.44 -14.63 24.23
N LEU A 257 -32.71 -14.63 25.35
CA LEU A 257 -33.18 -15.31 26.55
C LEU A 257 -34.45 -14.57 26.98
N GLY A 258 -35.59 -15.15 26.62
CA GLY A 258 -36.91 -14.72 27.06
C GLY A 258 -36.98 -14.70 28.58
N GLY A 259 -36.75 -13.52 29.16
CA GLY A 259 -37.12 -13.20 30.52
C GLY A 259 -38.61 -12.88 30.56
N GLY A 260 -39.41 -13.84 31.01
CA GLY A 260 -40.80 -13.64 31.32
C GLY A 260 -41.00 -12.67 32.50
N GLY A 261 -42.02 -11.83 32.38
CA GLY A 261 -42.52 -10.90 33.39
C GLY A 261 -43.04 -9.66 32.67
N GLY A 262 -44.33 -9.33 32.63
CA GLY A 262 -45.43 -9.64 33.52
C GLY A 262 -46.10 -8.31 33.87
N GLY A 263 -47.32 -8.09 33.37
CA GLY A 263 -48.32 -7.23 34.03
C GLY A 263 -48.58 -5.82 33.49
N GLY A 264 -49.85 -5.59 33.12
CA GLY A 264 -50.58 -4.31 33.18
C GLY A 264 -50.33 -3.37 31.99
N GLY A 265 -51.30 -3.00 31.15
CA GLY A 265 -52.69 -2.68 31.42
C GLY A 265 -52.89 -1.19 31.11
N GLY A 266 -53.62 -0.85 30.04
CA GLY A 266 -53.85 0.55 29.69
C GLY A 266 -54.54 0.73 28.34
N ARG A 267 -55.79 1.18 28.37
CA ARG A 267 -56.74 1.31 27.26
C ARG A 267 -56.49 2.49 26.32
N ALA A 268 -57.09 2.36 25.14
CA ALA A 268 -57.94 3.34 24.42
C ALA A 268 -57.34 4.36 23.43
N GLY A 269 -58.06 4.48 22.30
CA GLY A 269 -58.05 5.56 21.31
C GLY A 269 -57.28 5.18 20.05
N GLY A 270 -57.83 5.09 18.84
CA GLY A 270 -59.05 5.65 18.26
C GLY A 270 -58.68 6.44 17.01
N GLY A 271 -59.31 6.15 15.86
CA GLY A 271 -59.44 7.12 14.77
C GLY A 271 -58.75 6.78 13.43
N GLY A 272 -59.56 6.31 12.48
CA GLY A 272 -59.85 7.07 11.25
C GLY A 272 -58.87 7.03 10.07
N GLY A 273 -59.34 6.48 8.94
CA GLY A 273 -58.83 6.82 7.61
C GLY A 273 -59.38 5.91 6.51
N PRO A 274 -60.22 6.41 5.57
CA PRO A 274 -60.69 5.60 4.44
C PRO A 274 -59.91 5.87 3.14
N LYS A 275 -59.84 4.79 2.34
CA LYS A 275 -59.88 4.68 0.86
C LYS A 275 -59.06 5.64 -0.02
N GLY A 276 -58.35 5.06 -1.00
CA GLY A 276 -58.42 5.53 -2.39
C GLY A 276 -57.24 5.18 -3.31
N GLY A 277 -57.55 4.47 -4.41
CA GLY A 277 -56.92 4.54 -5.76
C GLY A 277 -55.46 4.04 -5.91
N GLY A 278 -55.01 3.42 -7.00
CA GLY A 278 -55.51 3.30 -8.37
C GLY A 278 -54.36 3.53 -9.37
N GLY A 279 -54.25 2.71 -10.43
CA GLY A 279 -53.38 2.89 -11.62
C GLY A 279 -52.01 2.19 -11.51
N GLY A 280 -51.59 1.29 -12.41
CA GLY A 280 -51.43 1.42 -13.87
C GLY A 280 -50.01 1.96 -14.14
N GLY A 281 -49.14 1.47 -15.02
CA GLY A 281 -49.12 0.48 -16.10
C GLY A 281 -47.83 0.72 -16.92
N GLY A 282 -47.46 -0.21 -17.80
CA GLY A 282 -46.43 -0.06 -18.87
C GLY A 282 -45.00 -0.41 -18.42
N GLY A 283 -44.23 -1.27 -19.09
CA GLY A 283 -44.22 -1.66 -20.50
C GLY A 283 -42.97 -1.08 -21.18
N GLY A 284 -42.01 -1.93 -21.58
CA GLY A 284 -40.81 -1.47 -22.29
C GLY A 284 -39.85 -2.62 -22.67
N ASN A 285 -40.09 -3.23 -23.83
CA ASN A 285 -39.22 -4.18 -24.53
C ASN A 285 -38.04 -3.47 -25.23
N GLY A 286 -36.95 -4.22 -25.44
CA GLY A 286 -35.93 -4.01 -26.48
C GLY A 286 -34.56 -4.49 -25.99
N GLY A 287 -33.93 -5.59 -26.44
CA GLY A 287 -34.04 -6.30 -27.71
C GLY A 287 -32.90 -5.88 -28.64
N GLY A 288 -31.87 -6.72 -28.77
CA GLY A 288 -30.87 -6.60 -29.85
C GLY A 288 -29.42 -6.96 -29.47
N GLY A 289 -29.10 -8.27 -29.43
CA GLY A 289 -27.82 -8.74 -29.98
C GLY A 289 -27.92 -8.79 -31.52
N PRO A 290 -26.83 -9.00 -32.29
CA PRO A 290 -25.70 -9.87 -31.98
C PRO A 290 -24.31 -9.25 -32.29
N ASP A 291 -23.22 -9.82 -31.78
CA ASP A 291 -21.98 -10.06 -32.56
C ASP A 291 -20.89 -10.75 -31.72
N ASP A 292 -20.87 -12.09 -31.74
CA ASP A 292 -19.82 -12.94 -31.15
C ASP A 292 -18.50 -12.95 -31.96
N LYS A 293 -18.27 -11.95 -32.83
CA LYS A 293 -17.03 -11.84 -33.64
C LYS A 293 -16.11 -10.68 -33.24
N GLU A 294 -16.51 -9.84 -32.28
CA GLU A 294 -15.64 -8.77 -31.76
C GLU A 294 -14.70 -9.23 -30.63
N TRP A 295 -15.03 -10.31 -29.91
CA TRP A 295 -14.24 -10.75 -28.75
C TRP A 295 -12.87 -11.34 -29.15
N GLU A 296 -12.79 -12.08 -30.25
CA GLU A 296 -11.50 -12.64 -30.73
C GLU A 296 -10.56 -11.55 -31.28
N LYS A 297 -11.10 -10.40 -31.74
CA LYS A 297 -10.28 -9.23 -32.09
C LYS A 297 -9.84 -8.40 -30.87
N ALA A 298 -10.59 -8.41 -29.78
CA ALA A 298 -10.28 -7.67 -28.55
C ALA A 298 -9.13 -8.31 -27.73
N VAL A 299 -8.89 -9.61 -27.90
CA VAL A 299 -7.83 -10.33 -27.17
C VAL A 299 -6.45 -10.17 -27.82
N GLU A 300 -6.37 -9.92 -29.13
CA GLU A 300 -5.09 -9.59 -29.81
C GLU A 300 -4.71 -8.10 -29.72
N SER A 301 -5.60 -7.24 -29.22
CA SER A 301 -5.35 -5.81 -29.05
C SER A 301 -5.19 -5.36 -27.60
N VAL A 302 -4.59 -6.18 -26.72
CA VAL A 302 -4.13 -5.72 -25.40
C VAL A 302 -3.01 -4.70 -25.62
N ASN A 303 -3.45 -3.48 -25.88
CA ASN A 303 -2.61 -2.33 -26.12
C ASN A 303 -1.99 -1.96 -24.78
N VAL A 304 -0.68 -2.17 -24.66
CA VAL A 304 0.15 -1.75 -23.52
C VAL A 304 -0.07 -0.26 -23.20
N GLU A 305 -0.51 0.55 -24.17
CA GLU A 305 -0.85 1.96 -24.00
C GLU A 305 -2.20 2.17 -23.29
N ALA A 306 -3.20 1.31 -23.49
CA ALA A 306 -4.48 1.39 -22.78
C ALA A 306 -4.34 0.98 -21.31
N SER A 307 -3.50 -0.01 -21.00
CA SER A 307 -3.14 -0.37 -19.63
C SER A 307 -2.27 0.70 -18.96
N ARG A 308 -1.41 1.41 -19.71
CA ARG A 308 -0.71 2.62 -19.23
C ARG A 308 -1.64 3.79 -18.96
N ALA A 309 -2.62 4.05 -19.84
CA ALA A 309 -3.60 5.12 -19.70
C ALA A 309 -4.53 4.87 -18.50
N SER A 310 -5.04 3.64 -18.33
CA SER A 310 -5.78 3.23 -17.14
C SER A 310 -4.92 3.33 -15.86
N SER A 311 -3.65 2.95 -15.90
CA SER A 311 -2.71 3.13 -14.78
C SER A 311 -2.45 4.61 -14.45
N GLU A 312 -2.40 5.51 -15.45
CA GLU A 312 -2.25 6.95 -15.21
C GLU A 312 -3.53 7.58 -14.69
N GLN A 313 -4.70 7.20 -15.20
CA GLN A 313 -6.00 7.62 -14.68
C GLN A 313 -6.25 7.08 -13.27
N ASP A 314 -5.82 5.86 -12.96
CA ASP A 314 -5.85 5.28 -11.62
C ASP A 314 -4.81 5.93 -10.70
N ARG A 315 -3.62 6.31 -11.20
CA ARG A 315 -2.65 7.09 -10.41
C ARG A 315 -3.15 8.49 -10.11
N VAL A 316 -3.75 9.18 -11.08
CA VAL A 316 -4.36 10.49 -10.87
C VAL A 316 -5.58 10.36 -9.98
N GLY A 317 -6.41 9.33 -10.14
CA GLY A 317 -7.55 9.03 -9.29
C GLY A 317 -7.15 8.69 -7.85
N ILE A 318 -6.15 7.84 -7.65
CA ILE A 318 -5.60 7.49 -6.33
C ILE A 318 -4.85 8.67 -5.71
N LEU A 319 -4.08 9.44 -6.47
CA LEU A 319 -3.46 10.68 -5.97
C LEU A 319 -4.53 11.71 -5.61
N GLN A 320 -5.57 11.85 -6.43
CA GLN A 320 -6.72 12.73 -6.19
C GLN A 320 -7.52 12.25 -4.99
N GLU A 321 -7.66 10.94 -4.78
CA GLU A 321 -8.37 10.36 -3.66
C GLU A 321 -7.54 10.42 -2.37
N ILE A 322 -6.22 10.21 -2.45
CA ILE A 322 -5.28 10.51 -1.36
C ILE A 322 -5.32 12.02 -1.04
N LEU A 323 -5.33 12.90 -2.05
CA LEU A 323 -5.50 14.35 -1.90
C LEU A 323 -6.85 14.73 -1.29
N ASN A 324 -7.93 14.05 -1.67
CA ASN A 324 -9.29 14.28 -1.17
C ASN A 324 -9.44 13.76 0.27
N THR A 325 -8.80 12.64 0.60
CA THR A 325 -8.99 11.94 1.90
C THR A 325 -8.03 12.45 2.98
N VAL A 326 -6.80 12.87 2.64
CA VAL A 326 -5.83 13.50 3.59
C VAL A 326 -6.26 14.92 4.02
N GLY A 327 -7.37 15.42 3.46
CA GLY A 327 -7.93 16.73 3.79
C GLY A 327 -7.57 17.75 2.72
N LEU A 328 -8.46 17.86 1.75
CA LEU A 328 -8.46 18.92 0.74
C LEU A 328 -8.41 20.32 1.38
N ALA A 329 -8.82 20.51 2.64
CA ALA A 329 -8.77 21.80 3.33
C ALA A 329 -7.35 22.23 3.70
N TYR A 330 -6.51 21.34 4.22
CA TYR A 330 -5.15 21.69 4.66
C TYR A 330 -4.19 21.85 3.47
N VAL A 331 -4.27 20.89 2.53
CA VAL A 331 -3.46 20.92 1.30
C VAL A 331 -3.99 21.96 0.32
N ASN A 332 -5.32 22.14 0.15
CA ASN A 332 -5.77 23.27 -0.65
C ASN A 332 -5.59 24.59 0.06
N ASP A 333 -5.76 24.83 1.35
CA ASP A 333 -5.59 26.22 1.80
C ASP A 333 -4.13 26.67 1.67
N THR A 334 -3.17 25.76 1.85
CA THR A 334 -1.75 26.03 1.55
C THR A 334 -1.48 26.20 0.05
N ILE A 335 -1.95 25.26 -0.79
CA ILE A 335 -1.73 25.30 -2.26
C ILE A 335 -2.58 26.38 -2.94
N ARG A 336 -3.82 26.61 -2.52
CA ARG A 336 -4.76 27.63 -3.00
C ARG A 336 -4.33 29.02 -2.52
N ASN A 337 -3.70 29.19 -1.36
CA ASN A 337 -3.03 30.45 -0.99
C ASN A 337 -1.75 30.66 -1.81
N ALA A 338 -0.96 29.62 -2.08
CA ALA A 338 0.19 29.68 -2.98
C ALA A 338 -0.21 29.94 -4.46
N LEU A 339 -1.35 29.40 -4.92
CA LEU A 339 -1.87 29.59 -6.27
C LEU A 339 -2.66 30.90 -6.41
N ARG A 340 -3.19 31.47 -5.32
CA ARG A 340 -3.82 32.80 -5.28
C ARG A 340 -2.82 33.95 -5.21
N LEU A 341 -1.53 33.68 -5.07
CA LEU A 341 -0.50 34.69 -5.24
C LEU A 341 -0.75 35.39 -6.56
N SER A 342 -1.00 36.71 -6.48
CA SER A 342 -1.11 37.54 -7.67
C SER A 342 0.16 37.38 -8.50
N ASN A 343 0.12 37.69 -9.80
CA ASN A 343 1.35 37.67 -10.61
C ASN A 343 2.45 38.55 -9.98
N ALA A 344 2.07 39.61 -9.26
CA ALA A 344 3.00 40.43 -8.49
C ALA A 344 3.58 39.70 -7.27
N ASP A 345 2.79 38.93 -6.53
CA ASP A 345 3.28 38.13 -5.39
C ASP A 345 4.16 36.97 -5.84
N ARG A 346 3.81 36.30 -6.94
CA ARG A 346 4.68 35.28 -7.55
C ARG A 346 6.00 35.87 -8.02
N ALA A 347 5.97 37.06 -8.64
CA ALA A 347 7.19 37.78 -9.03
C ALA A 347 8.03 38.19 -7.81
N ARG A 348 7.39 38.64 -6.72
CA ARG A 348 8.07 38.95 -5.45
C ARG A 348 8.70 37.72 -4.81
N GLN A 349 7.98 36.61 -4.72
CA GLN A 349 8.53 35.35 -4.21
C GLN A 349 9.66 34.82 -5.09
N LEU A 350 9.56 34.96 -6.41
CA LEU A 350 10.63 34.57 -7.32
C LEU A 350 11.87 35.44 -7.15
N ALA A 351 11.70 36.75 -6.99
CA ALA A 351 12.81 37.67 -6.71
C ALA A 351 13.51 37.31 -5.40
N LEU A 352 12.72 37.09 -4.34
CA LEU A 352 13.22 36.68 -3.02
C LEU A 352 13.97 35.34 -3.09
N ARG A 353 13.44 34.35 -3.80
CA ARG A 353 14.10 33.04 -3.98
C ARG A 353 15.39 33.13 -4.78
N ARG A 354 15.46 34.00 -5.79
CA ARG A 354 16.70 34.25 -6.54
C ARG A 354 17.76 34.92 -5.68
N GLU A 355 17.35 35.83 -4.81
CA GLU A 355 18.25 36.45 -3.83
C GLU A 355 18.77 35.42 -2.83
N GLN A 356 17.88 34.58 -2.28
CA GLN A 356 18.27 33.48 -1.38
C GLN A 356 19.18 32.45 -2.05
N LEU A 357 18.93 32.12 -3.32
CA LEU A 357 19.81 31.26 -4.10
C LEU A 357 21.18 31.92 -4.31
N ARG A 358 21.22 33.22 -4.57
CA ARG A 358 22.48 33.97 -4.68
C ARG A 358 23.26 33.93 -3.37
N THR A 359 22.62 34.18 -2.22
CA THR A 359 23.27 34.04 -0.91
C THR A 359 23.84 32.64 -0.68
N THR A 360 23.08 31.60 -1.05
CA THR A 360 23.55 30.21 -0.98
C THR A 360 24.76 30.00 -1.88
N MET A 361 24.74 30.56 -3.09
CA MET A 361 25.86 30.47 -4.03
C MET A 361 27.09 31.23 -3.52
N ASP A 362 26.91 32.41 -2.94
CA ASP A 362 28.01 33.24 -2.41
C ASP A 362 28.69 32.56 -1.22
N LEU A 363 27.92 31.91 -0.34
CA LEU A 363 28.47 31.10 0.75
C LEU A 363 29.28 29.89 0.25
N LEU A 364 28.89 29.33 -0.89
CA LEU A 364 29.55 28.16 -1.50
C LEU A 364 30.59 28.52 -2.57
N ALA A 365 30.73 29.82 -2.92
CA ALA A 365 31.54 30.29 -4.03
C ALA A 365 33.06 30.23 -3.79
N PRO A 366 33.60 30.60 -2.62
CA PRO A 366 35.04 30.58 -2.40
C PRO A 366 35.60 29.18 -2.61
N ASP A 367 36.70 29.02 -3.35
CA ASP A 367 37.31 27.68 -3.49
C ASP A 367 37.87 27.27 -2.13
N PRO A 368 37.45 26.14 -1.55
CA PRO A 368 38.03 25.57 -0.32
C PRO A 368 39.52 25.20 -0.39
N ARG A 369 40.21 25.46 -1.50
CA ARG A 369 41.68 25.45 -1.60
C ARG A 369 42.30 26.81 -1.31
N GLU A 370 41.53 27.87 -1.54
CA GLU A 370 41.90 29.27 -1.34
C GLU A 370 41.51 29.75 0.06
N ILE A 371 40.48 29.14 0.67
CA ILE A 371 40.06 29.39 2.05
C ILE A 371 40.48 28.27 3.01
N GLY A 372 40.60 28.60 4.30
CA GLY A 372 40.93 27.63 5.35
C GLY A 372 39.85 26.56 5.54
N THR A 373 40.21 25.42 6.17
CA THR A 373 39.21 24.36 6.46
C THR A 373 38.13 24.85 7.43
N GLU A 374 38.53 25.62 8.46
CA GLU A 374 37.61 26.20 9.45
C GLU A 374 36.64 27.19 8.79
N GLU A 375 37.14 28.09 7.94
CA GLU A 375 36.33 29.03 7.17
C GLU A 375 35.36 28.33 6.22
N TYR A 376 35.79 27.23 5.59
CA TYR A 376 34.91 26.43 4.74
C TYR A 376 33.80 25.72 5.51
N GLU A 377 34.11 25.15 6.69
CA GLU A 377 33.13 24.51 7.55
C GLU A 377 32.13 25.53 8.11
N ASP A 378 32.59 26.72 8.48
CA ASP A 378 31.75 27.85 8.87
C ASP A 378 30.83 28.30 7.72
N ASN A 379 31.34 28.39 6.48
CA ASN A 379 30.52 28.69 5.31
C ASN A 379 29.45 27.61 5.03
N LEU A 380 29.76 26.33 5.26
CA LEU A 380 28.78 25.24 5.14
C LEU A 380 27.72 25.30 6.25
N ALA A 381 28.10 25.64 7.48
CA ALA A 381 27.18 25.83 8.59
C ALA A 381 26.22 26.99 8.30
N LYS A 382 26.74 28.15 7.87
CA LYS A 382 25.94 29.30 7.43
C LYS A 382 25.03 28.96 6.26
N CYS A 383 25.52 28.18 5.29
CA CYS A 383 24.70 27.73 4.17
C CYS A 383 23.56 26.81 4.62
N LYS A 384 23.80 25.95 5.62
CA LYS A 384 22.77 25.08 6.20
C LYS A 384 21.71 25.91 6.93
N GLU A 385 22.13 26.83 7.80
CA GLU A 385 21.23 27.73 8.54
C GLU A 385 20.38 28.55 7.58
N HIS A 386 20.99 29.18 6.57
CA HIS A 386 20.29 29.92 5.53
C HIS A 386 19.25 29.07 4.79
N LEU A 387 19.63 27.87 4.33
CA LEU A 387 18.69 26.97 3.64
C LEU A 387 17.54 26.54 4.57
N GLN A 388 17.81 26.34 5.86
CA GLN A 388 16.77 26.03 6.84
C GLN A 388 15.81 27.21 7.04
N GLU A 389 16.32 28.43 7.25
CA GLU A 389 15.52 29.65 7.38
C GLU A 389 14.63 29.88 6.15
N VAL A 390 15.17 29.66 4.95
CA VAL A 390 14.41 29.76 3.70
C VAL A 390 13.26 28.74 3.71
N LEU A 391 13.49 27.49 4.10
CA LEU A 391 12.42 26.50 4.14
C LEU A 391 11.35 26.85 5.20
N GLU A 392 11.76 27.30 6.37
CA GLU A 392 10.84 27.73 7.45
C GLU A 392 10.01 28.95 7.03
N GLN A 393 10.55 29.83 6.19
CA GLN A 393 9.84 31.00 5.66
C GLN A 393 8.72 30.61 4.66
N PHE A 394 8.91 29.56 3.87
CA PHE A 394 7.96 29.17 2.81
C PHE A 394 7.05 28.00 3.17
N TYR A 395 7.42 27.17 4.15
CA TYR A 395 6.69 25.97 4.51
C TYR A 395 6.27 26.00 5.98
N PRO A 396 4.97 25.77 6.27
CA PRO A 396 4.50 25.56 7.64
C PRO A 396 5.33 24.51 8.38
N GLU A 397 5.51 24.70 9.69
CA GLU A 397 6.35 23.83 10.54
C GLU A 397 5.97 22.33 10.43
N ASP A 398 4.69 22.02 10.28
CA ASP A 398 4.21 20.64 10.14
C ASP A 398 4.65 19.99 8.82
N ILE A 399 4.67 20.76 7.72
CA ILE A 399 5.21 20.32 6.43
C ILE A 399 6.72 20.18 6.52
N MET A 400 7.40 21.10 7.20
CA MET A 400 8.83 21.00 7.45
C MET A 400 9.24 19.73 8.18
N ARG A 401 8.48 19.32 9.20
CA ARG A 401 8.69 18.06 9.93
C ARG A 401 8.50 16.81 9.06
N CYS A 402 7.74 16.92 7.97
CA CYS A 402 7.54 15.83 7.01
C CYS A 402 8.65 15.78 5.94
N ILE A 403 9.20 16.93 5.57
CA ILE A 403 10.30 17.04 4.60
C ILE A 403 11.66 16.74 5.27
N ILE A 404 11.83 17.14 6.52
CA ILE A 404 13.05 17.02 7.30
C ILE A 404 12.71 16.41 8.67
N PRO A 405 12.95 15.09 8.88
CA PRO A 405 12.72 14.47 10.19
C PRO A 405 13.54 15.17 11.30
N LYS A 406 12.99 15.29 12.51
CA LYS A 406 13.65 16.02 13.63
C LYS A 406 15.01 15.41 14.03
N ASP A 407 15.19 14.11 13.80
CA ASP A 407 16.42 13.34 13.99
C ASP A 407 17.40 13.45 12.80
N TYR A 408 16.93 13.93 11.66
CA TYR A 408 17.72 14.24 10.46
C TYR A 408 18.59 15.49 10.63
N VAL A 409 18.34 16.32 11.67
CA VAL A 409 19.03 17.60 11.93
C VAL A 409 20.36 17.43 12.69
N SER A 410 20.72 16.20 13.09
CA SER A 410 22.04 15.91 13.70
C SER A 410 23.20 16.20 12.73
N ASP A 411 24.41 16.43 13.26
CA ASP A 411 25.65 16.95 12.63
C ASP A 411 26.10 16.34 11.29
N SER A 412 25.42 15.31 10.80
CA SER A 412 25.72 14.63 9.54
C SER A 412 24.77 14.96 8.38
N ALA A 413 23.76 15.83 8.60
CA ALA A 413 22.91 16.36 7.53
C ALA A 413 23.77 17.16 6.56
N ARG A 414 24.16 16.52 5.47
CA ARG A 414 25.10 17.08 4.53
C ARG A 414 24.37 18.12 3.68
N VAL A 415 24.90 19.33 3.58
CA VAL A 415 24.32 20.49 2.84
C VAL A 415 23.77 20.13 1.46
N TRP A 416 24.32 19.11 0.79
CA TRP A 416 23.79 18.62 -0.49
C TRP A 416 22.41 17.94 -0.41
N ASP A 417 22.01 17.37 0.72
CA ASP A 417 20.67 16.79 0.92
C ASP A 417 19.63 17.92 0.93
N PHE A 418 19.94 19.03 1.62
CA PHE A 418 19.12 20.24 1.60
C PHE A 418 19.04 20.81 0.17
N LEU A 419 20.17 20.94 -0.53
CA LEU A 419 20.18 21.40 -1.92
C LEU A 419 19.39 20.47 -2.85
N GLY A 420 19.40 19.16 -2.60
CA GLY A 420 18.61 18.17 -3.33
C GLY A 420 17.11 18.34 -3.09
N ILE A 421 16.70 18.50 -1.84
CA ILE A 421 15.30 18.79 -1.44
C ILE A 421 14.82 20.09 -2.09
N PHE A 422 15.62 21.15 -2.02
CA PHE A 422 15.32 22.44 -2.65
C PHE A 422 15.19 22.33 -4.17
N ALA A 423 16.05 21.54 -4.82
CA ALA A 423 15.95 21.34 -6.25
C ALA A 423 14.64 20.65 -6.66
N GLU A 424 14.19 19.65 -5.91
CA GLU A 424 12.91 18.97 -6.15
C GLU A 424 11.73 19.93 -5.96
N ILE A 425 11.79 20.79 -4.93
CA ILE A 425 10.80 21.83 -4.70
C ILE A 425 10.73 22.79 -5.90
N LEU A 426 11.87 23.34 -6.31
CA LEU A 426 11.95 24.28 -7.42
C LEU A 426 11.48 23.65 -8.73
N GLU A 427 11.77 22.37 -8.98
CA GLU A 427 11.32 21.69 -10.19
C GLU A 427 9.78 21.53 -10.22
N ARG A 428 9.16 21.20 -9.08
CA ARG A 428 7.69 21.09 -8.97
C ARG A 428 6.98 22.43 -9.19
N GLU A 429 7.63 23.52 -8.82
CA GLU A 429 7.14 24.88 -9.03
C GLU A 429 7.54 25.46 -10.41
N LEU A 430 8.02 24.60 -11.32
CA LEU A 430 8.39 24.92 -12.70
C LEU A 430 9.66 25.79 -12.85
N PHE A 431 10.48 25.92 -11.82
CA PHE A 431 11.78 26.60 -11.83
C PHE A 431 12.92 25.65 -12.22
N ARG A 432 12.84 25.09 -13.44
CA ARG A 432 13.70 23.98 -13.89
C ARG A 432 15.20 24.32 -13.94
N GLU A 433 15.56 25.55 -14.33
CA GLU A 433 16.98 25.95 -14.41
C GLU A 433 17.62 26.15 -13.04
N ASP A 434 16.89 26.74 -12.09
CA ASP A 434 17.35 26.92 -10.70
C ASP A 434 17.47 25.56 -9.99
N ALA A 435 16.50 24.66 -10.20
CA ALA A 435 16.57 23.28 -9.73
C ALA A 435 17.79 22.53 -10.28
N LYS A 436 18.10 22.73 -11.57
CA LYS A 436 19.28 22.13 -12.22
C LYS A 436 20.58 22.68 -11.64
N ALA A 437 20.67 23.98 -11.37
CA ALA A 437 21.83 24.59 -10.72
C ALA A 437 22.05 24.04 -9.31
N LEU A 438 20.99 23.93 -8.50
CA LEU A 438 21.04 23.34 -7.17
C LEU A 438 21.48 21.87 -7.19
N ARG A 439 20.97 21.04 -8.11
CA ARG A 439 21.42 19.65 -8.28
C ARG A 439 22.90 19.56 -8.65
N ALA A 440 23.36 20.44 -9.53
CA ALA A 440 24.78 20.50 -9.90
C ALA A 440 25.66 20.86 -8.70
N MET A 441 25.23 21.81 -7.86
CA MET A 441 25.93 22.18 -6.63
C MET A 441 25.91 21.07 -5.58
N ALA A 442 24.75 20.45 -5.34
CA ALA A 442 24.60 19.28 -4.47
C ALA A 442 25.57 18.17 -4.89
N TRP A 443 25.65 17.89 -6.19
CA TRP A 443 26.57 16.91 -6.75
C TRP A 443 28.04 17.29 -6.60
N LEU A 444 28.41 18.56 -6.80
CA LEU A 444 29.78 19.04 -6.62
C LEU A 444 30.23 18.94 -5.16
N LEU A 445 29.38 19.33 -4.21
CA LEU A 445 29.62 19.20 -2.77
C LEU A 445 29.75 17.72 -2.37
N PHE A 446 28.83 16.87 -2.84
CA PHE A 446 28.92 15.42 -2.65
C PHE A 446 30.24 14.86 -3.18
N LYS A 447 30.64 15.21 -4.40
CA LYS A 447 31.88 14.74 -5.04
C LYS A 447 33.13 15.21 -4.27
N ARG A 448 33.10 16.43 -3.73
CA ARG A 448 34.22 17.03 -2.98
C ARG A 448 34.38 16.40 -1.60
N HIS A 449 33.29 16.27 -0.85
CA HIS A 449 33.32 15.61 0.46
C HIS A 449 33.59 14.13 0.34
N SER A 450 33.04 13.43 -0.66
CA SER A 450 33.39 12.04 -0.92
C SER A 450 34.87 11.88 -1.27
N LYS A 451 35.48 12.79 -2.03
CA LYS A 451 36.93 12.74 -2.32
C LYS A 451 37.80 12.88 -1.05
N ARG A 452 37.48 13.82 -0.16
CA ARG A 452 38.17 14.00 1.13
C ARG A 452 37.94 12.80 2.06
N TYR A 453 36.74 12.22 2.04
CA TYR A 453 36.37 11.00 2.76
C TYR A 453 37.07 9.75 2.18
N ILE A 454 37.27 9.69 0.86
CA ILE A 454 38.01 8.63 0.15
C ILE A 454 39.51 8.72 0.46
N GLU A 455 40.07 9.91 0.60
CA GLU A 455 41.47 10.11 1.00
C GLU A 455 41.72 9.71 2.47
N VAL A 456 40.73 9.86 3.36
CA VAL A 456 40.78 9.40 4.76
C VAL A 456 40.47 7.90 4.91
N LEU A 457 39.63 7.32 4.05
CA LEU A 457 39.23 5.91 4.08
C LEU A 457 40.04 5.01 3.13
N TYR A 458 41.26 5.40 2.75
CA TYR A 458 42.24 4.49 2.15
C TYR A 458 42.85 3.54 3.21
N CYS A 459 41.97 2.86 3.95
CA CYS A 459 42.26 1.67 4.74
C CYS A 459 41.08 0.69 4.60
N LYS A 460 41.18 -0.21 3.61
CA LYS A 460 40.52 -1.52 3.45
C LYS A 460 38.98 -1.62 3.45
N GLU A 461 38.23 -0.73 4.09
CA GLU A 461 36.77 -0.84 4.23
C GLU A 461 35.99 -0.33 3.02
N LEU A 462 36.54 0.65 2.29
CA LEU A 462 35.91 1.22 1.10
C LEU A 462 35.92 0.26 -0.11
N GLU A 463 36.96 -0.58 -0.24
CA GLU A 463 37.00 -1.61 -1.30
C GLU A 463 35.91 -2.67 -1.11
N ASN A 464 35.66 -3.07 0.14
CA ASN A 464 34.58 -4.01 0.47
C ASN A 464 33.20 -3.39 0.24
N TRP A 465 33.02 -2.11 0.58
CA TRP A 465 31.75 -1.41 0.35
C TRP A 465 31.46 -1.16 -1.15
N LEU A 466 32.49 -0.80 -1.92
CA LEU A 466 32.39 -0.60 -3.38
C LEU A 466 32.23 -1.92 -4.16
N ALA A 467 32.76 -3.04 -3.65
CA ALA A 467 32.58 -4.36 -4.24
C ALA A 467 31.13 -4.85 -4.10
N ASP A 468 30.50 -4.63 -2.94
CA ASP A 468 29.20 -5.26 -2.63
C ASP A 468 27.97 -4.46 -3.07
N SER A 469 28.04 -3.12 -3.18
CA SER A 469 26.83 -2.28 -3.31
C SER A 469 26.55 -1.70 -4.71
N LEU A 470 27.47 -1.82 -5.68
CA LEU A 470 27.40 -1.03 -6.93
C LEU A 470 27.43 -1.83 -8.24
N GLU A 471 27.31 -3.15 -8.19
CA GLU A 471 27.44 -4.00 -9.39
C GLU A 471 26.32 -3.81 -10.44
N HIS A 472 25.20 -3.19 -10.08
CA HIS A 472 23.98 -3.19 -10.90
C HIS A 472 23.63 -1.87 -11.62
N ASP A 473 24.33 -0.75 -11.37
CA ASP A 473 24.05 0.52 -12.07
C ASP A 473 25.02 0.78 -13.25
N ARG A 474 24.49 0.70 -14.48
CA ARG A 474 25.24 0.93 -15.74
C ARG A 474 25.78 2.36 -15.87
N LYS A 475 25.09 3.37 -15.33
CA LYS A 475 25.57 4.77 -15.41
C LYS A 475 26.75 4.97 -14.46
N PHE A 476 26.72 4.30 -13.30
CA PHE A 476 27.80 4.37 -12.32
C PHE A 476 29.06 3.62 -12.75
N ARG A 477 28.94 2.49 -13.47
CA ARG A 477 30.09 1.79 -14.09
C ARG A 477 30.89 2.67 -15.05
N ARG A 478 30.23 3.53 -15.83
CA ARG A 478 30.92 4.48 -16.73
C ARG A 478 31.69 5.55 -15.96
N VAL A 479 31.12 6.04 -14.85
CA VAL A 479 31.78 7.01 -13.97
C VAL A 479 32.96 6.37 -13.24
N GLN A 480 32.80 5.15 -12.73
CA GLN A 480 33.87 4.40 -12.06
C GLN A 480 35.00 4.05 -13.03
N ALA A 481 34.69 3.59 -14.25
CA ALA A 481 35.69 3.32 -15.28
C ALA A 481 36.46 4.57 -15.68
N LYS A 482 35.78 5.71 -15.78
CA LYS A 482 36.41 7.01 -16.06
C LYS A 482 37.31 7.47 -14.91
N LEU A 483 36.85 7.34 -13.66
CA LEU A 483 37.66 7.71 -12.48
C LEU A 483 38.89 6.79 -12.32
N LYS A 484 38.75 5.48 -12.55
CA LYS A 484 39.88 4.54 -12.56
C LYS A 484 40.88 4.87 -13.67
N HIS A 485 40.40 5.16 -14.87
CA HIS A 485 41.23 5.58 -16.00
C HIS A 485 41.99 6.88 -15.68
N ASP A 486 41.31 7.89 -15.13
CA ASP A 486 41.91 9.19 -14.80
C ASP A 486 42.91 9.10 -13.64
N ALA A 487 42.70 8.16 -12.69
CA ALA A 487 43.65 7.87 -11.62
C ALA A 487 44.90 7.17 -12.15
N MET A 488 44.76 6.15 -13.00
CA MET A 488 45.89 5.46 -13.63
C MET A 488 46.71 6.38 -14.53
N LYS A 489 46.06 7.30 -15.25
CA LYS A 489 46.72 8.31 -16.09
C LYS A 489 47.47 9.39 -15.29
N LYS A 490 47.23 9.49 -13.98
CA LYS A 490 47.96 10.39 -13.08
C LYS A 490 49.18 9.75 -12.42
N TRP A 491 49.25 8.42 -12.48
CA TRP A 491 50.31 7.60 -11.87
C TRP A 491 51.24 6.98 -12.94
N SER A 492 50.94 7.20 -14.22
CA SER A 492 51.84 7.04 -15.36
C SER A 492 52.24 8.42 -15.86
#